data_AF-A0A8G1TTG0-F1
#
_entry.id   AF-A0A8G1TTG0-F1
#
_cell.length_a   1.000
_cell.length_b   1.000
_cell.length_c   1.000
_cell.angle_alpha   90.00
_cell.angle_beta   90.00
_cell.angle_gamma   90.00
#
_symmetry.space_group_name_H-M   'P 1'
#
loop_
_entity.id
_entity.type
_entity.pdbx_description
1 polymer ?
#
loop_
_entity_poly.entity_id
_entity_poly.type
_entity_poly.pdbx_seq_one_letter_code
_entity_poly.pdbx_strand_id
1 'polypeptide(L)'
;MMDEPAAGPLTDGYGRRIDYLRVSVTDRCDLRCSYCLPKDFKGFETPANWLRHEEMARLVGLFVGLGVQKVRLTGGEPLLRRGVAGLAGVIAAMPGLQDLSVSTNGTQLVRHAQELRAAGVDRLNISLDTLDAAAFSQITGRDCLESVLAGLAAAKDAGFAPIKLNSVVHAATPEAEVRRLLDYAMAQGFVLRLIEPMPMGSCGQGYAHTDLNAMGARLAAETGLVPALNGAGAGPARYWTTGHGTPVLGVITPMSRHFCASCNRVRLGVDGTLYLCLGQEDQVPLGRLLRAGASDAELVAAIRAGIAAKPERHDFVARPERIVRFMAQTGG
;
A
#
# COMPACT_ATOMS: atom_id res chain seq x y z
N MET A 1 -34.37 4.58 24.11
CA MET A 1 -33.85 3.46 23.29
C MET A 1 -32.79 4.06 22.40
N MET A 2 -31.53 3.99 22.82
CA MET A 2 -30.40 4.38 21.96
C MET A 2 -30.16 3.20 21.03
N ASP A 3 -30.36 3.42 19.74
CA ASP A 3 -29.98 2.46 18.71
C ASP A 3 -28.50 2.11 18.91
N GLU A 4 -28.22 0.83 19.18
CA GLU A 4 -26.89 0.28 18.96
C GLU A 4 -26.50 0.58 17.51
N PRO A 5 -25.32 1.17 17.24
CA PRO A 5 -24.88 1.35 15.86
C PRO A 5 -24.79 -0.04 15.23
N ALA A 6 -25.69 -0.32 14.28
CA ALA A 6 -25.89 -1.65 13.70
C ALA A 6 -24.56 -2.36 13.48
N ALA A 7 -24.34 -3.43 14.25
CA ALA A 7 -23.19 -4.30 14.13
C ALA A 7 -23.21 -4.96 12.75
N GLY A 8 -22.25 -4.63 11.90
CA GLY A 8 -22.25 -5.11 10.52
C GLY A 8 -21.11 -4.54 9.70
N PRO A 9 -20.70 -5.26 8.63
CA PRO A 9 -19.53 -4.92 7.83
C PRO A 9 -19.65 -3.52 7.20
N LEU A 10 -18.50 -2.88 6.96
CA LEU A 10 -18.45 -1.65 6.17
C LEU A 10 -18.77 -1.95 4.71
N THR A 11 -19.90 -1.42 4.24
CA THR A 11 -20.31 -1.48 2.83
C THR A 11 -20.60 -0.08 2.35
N ASP A 12 -20.11 0.29 1.17
CA ASP A 12 -20.37 1.61 0.60
C ASP A 12 -21.65 1.68 -0.23
N GLY A 13 -21.95 2.87 -0.78
CA GLY A 13 -23.14 3.13 -1.59
C GLY A 13 -23.22 2.33 -2.91
N TYR A 14 -22.16 1.60 -3.28
CA TYR A 14 -22.09 0.77 -4.49
C TYR A 14 -22.04 -0.73 -4.17
N GLY A 15 -22.31 -1.12 -2.91
CA GLY A 15 -22.33 -2.51 -2.47
C GLY A 15 -20.95 -3.13 -2.29
N ARG A 16 -19.87 -2.34 -2.29
CA ARG A 16 -18.52 -2.86 -2.08
C ARG A 16 -18.26 -3.00 -0.58
N ARG A 17 -17.87 -4.20 -0.16
CA ARG A 17 -17.40 -4.45 1.20
C ARG A 17 -15.99 -3.89 1.38
N ILE A 18 -15.81 -3.04 2.38
CA ILE A 18 -14.53 -2.43 2.76
C ILE A 18 -13.92 -3.27 3.89
N ASP A 19 -13.00 -4.16 3.53
CA ASP A 19 -12.36 -5.10 4.45
C ASP A 19 -10.85 -4.83 4.64
N TYR A 20 -10.32 -3.76 4.03
CA TYR A 20 -8.89 -3.50 3.97
C TYR A 20 -8.55 -2.03 4.28
N LEU A 21 -7.86 -1.83 5.40
CA LEU A 21 -7.33 -0.54 5.83
C LEU A 21 -5.82 -0.42 5.55
N ARG A 22 -5.41 0.70 4.94
CA ARG A 22 -3.99 1.10 4.90
C ARG A 22 -3.75 2.21 5.92
N VAL A 23 -2.68 2.09 6.70
CA VAL A 23 -2.38 3.01 7.81
C VAL A 23 -0.99 3.62 7.59
N SER A 24 -0.96 4.92 7.30
CA SER A 24 0.26 5.71 7.22
C SER A 24 0.77 5.99 8.64
N VAL A 25 1.89 5.37 9.04
CA VAL A 25 2.45 5.55 10.40
C VAL A 25 3.40 6.74 10.51
N THR A 26 3.79 7.30 9.37
CA THR A 26 4.69 8.44 9.20
C THR A 26 4.53 8.98 7.79
N ASP A 27 4.73 10.28 7.59
CA ASP A 27 4.84 10.87 6.25
C ASP A 27 6.31 11.10 5.83
N ARG A 28 7.28 10.75 6.68
CA ARG A 28 8.71 10.85 6.38
C ARG A 28 9.19 9.64 5.58
N CYS A 29 10.08 9.89 4.65
CA CYS A 29 10.77 8.87 3.85
C CYS A 29 12.25 9.21 3.74
N ASP A 30 13.11 8.19 3.75
CA ASP A 30 14.55 8.29 3.54
C ASP A 30 14.95 8.21 2.05
N LEU A 31 13.97 8.11 1.16
CA LEU A 31 14.10 8.20 -0.30
C LEU A 31 13.29 9.39 -0.86
N ARG A 32 13.60 9.77 -2.10
CA ARG A 32 12.95 10.82 -2.89
C ARG A 32 12.59 10.28 -4.27
N CYS A 33 11.80 9.21 -4.29
CA CYS A 33 11.44 8.55 -5.55
C CYS A 33 10.76 9.55 -6.49
N SER A 34 11.25 9.61 -7.72
CA SER A 34 10.88 10.64 -8.72
C SER A 34 9.39 10.71 -9.03
N TYR A 35 8.67 9.59 -8.90
CA TYR A 35 7.23 9.47 -9.09
C TYR A 35 6.40 9.64 -7.79
N CYS A 36 7.06 9.83 -6.64
CA CYS A 36 6.43 9.74 -5.33
C CYS A 36 6.55 11.03 -4.51
N LEU A 37 7.76 11.56 -4.35
CA LEU A 37 8.06 12.65 -3.42
C LEU A 37 9.17 13.55 -3.97
N PRO A 38 8.92 14.85 -4.23
CA PRO A 38 9.92 15.78 -4.74
C PRO A 38 11.14 15.88 -3.82
N LYS A 39 12.34 16.08 -4.38
CA LYS A 39 13.60 16.22 -3.61
C LYS A 39 13.50 17.32 -2.55
N ASP A 40 12.98 18.49 -2.93
CA ASP A 40 12.84 19.67 -2.08
C ASP A 40 11.50 19.74 -1.33
N PHE A 41 10.79 18.60 -1.19
CA PHE A 41 9.51 18.59 -0.51
C PHE A 41 9.65 19.01 0.96
N LYS A 42 8.90 20.04 1.35
CA LYS A 42 8.85 20.58 2.72
C LYS A 42 7.47 20.46 3.37
N GLY A 43 6.45 20.06 2.63
CA GLY A 43 5.05 19.97 3.08
C GLY A 43 4.74 18.75 3.95
N PHE A 44 5.70 18.33 4.78
CA PHE A 44 5.49 17.24 5.71
C PHE A 44 4.58 17.70 6.86
N GLU A 45 3.79 16.78 7.37
CA GLU A 45 2.98 16.97 8.55
C GLU A 45 3.87 17.29 9.77
N THR A 46 3.33 18.18 10.61
CA THR A 46 3.95 18.57 11.85
C THR A 46 3.93 17.36 12.79
N PRO A 47 5.05 16.96 13.42
CA PRO A 47 5.07 15.79 14.29
C PRO A 47 4.03 15.79 15.43
N ALA A 48 3.64 16.97 15.92
CA ALA A 48 2.56 17.12 16.91
C ALA A 48 1.17 16.67 16.39
N ASN A 49 0.95 16.74 15.08
CA ASN A 49 -0.29 16.32 14.43
C ASN A 49 -0.30 14.81 14.14
N TRP A 50 0.85 14.14 14.15
CA TRP A 50 0.90 12.69 14.00
C TRP A 50 0.11 12.01 15.11
N LEU A 51 -0.66 10.99 14.76
CA LEU A 51 -1.28 10.12 15.74
C LEU A 51 -0.21 9.47 16.62
N ARG A 52 -0.48 9.40 17.92
CA ARG A 52 0.25 8.50 18.83
C ARG A 52 -0.12 7.05 18.51
N HIS A 53 0.72 6.10 18.90
CA HIS A 53 0.44 4.68 18.65
C HIS A 53 -0.87 4.22 19.29
N GLU A 54 -1.20 4.73 20.48
CA GLU A 54 -2.49 4.45 21.13
C GLU A 54 -3.67 5.00 20.32
N GLU A 55 -3.54 6.21 19.77
CA GLU A 55 -4.57 6.82 18.92
C GLU A 55 -4.75 6.03 17.62
N MET A 56 -3.65 5.60 16.98
CA MET A 56 -3.69 4.71 15.82
C MET A 56 -4.35 3.37 16.15
N ALA A 57 -3.91 2.71 17.23
CA ALA A 57 -4.46 1.43 17.65
C ALA A 57 -5.96 1.52 17.96
N ARG A 58 -6.42 2.60 18.61
CA ARG A 58 -7.86 2.84 18.83
C ARG A 58 -8.61 2.92 17.51
N LEU A 59 -8.18 3.77 16.57
CA LEU A 59 -8.85 3.91 15.28
C LEU A 59 -8.84 2.61 14.47
N VAL A 60 -7.71 1.91 14.40
CA VAL A 60 -7.60 0.62 13.71
C VAL A 60 -8.53 -0.41 14.36
N GLY A 61 -8.62 -0.44 15.70
CA GLY A 61 -9.54 -1.30 16.43
C GLY A 61 -11.00 -1.07 16.05
N LEU A 62 -11.42 0.20 15.87
CA LEU A 62 -12.76 0.51 15.38
C LEU A 62 -13.00 -0.07 13.98
N PHE A 63 -12.05 0.08 13.05
CA PHE A 63 -12.17 -0.52 11.72
C PHE A 63 -12.26 -2.05 11.76
N VAL A 64 -11.42 -2.70 12.57
CA VAL A 64 -11.45 -4.16 12.74
C VAL A 64 -12.79 -4.62 13.32
N GLY A 65 -13.30 -3.93 14.35
CA GLY A 65 -14.64 -4.17 14.91
C GLY A 65 -15.77 -3.98 13.91
N LEU A 66 -15.57 -3.17 12.86
CA LEU A 66 -16.50 -2.96 11.75
C LEU A 66 -16.27 -3.94 10.57
N GLY A 67 -15.45 -4.98 10.76
CA GLY A 67 -15.26 -6.07 9.80
C GLY A 67 -14.11 -5.90 8.83
N VAL A 68 -13.19 -4.95 9.07
CA VAL A 68 -11.88 -4.91 8.39
C VAL A 68 -11.05 -6.10 8.84
N GLN A 69 -10.57 -6.88 7.88
CA GLN A 69 -9.82 -8.11 8.11
C GLN A 69 -8.34 -7.96 7.72
N LYS A 70 -7.99 -6.94 6.95
CA LYS A 70 -6.64 -6.72 6.44
C LYS A 70 -6.16 -5.34 6.83
N VAL A 71 -4.99 -5.26 7.44
CA VAL A 71 -4.31 -3.99 7.74
C VAL A 71 -2.94 -3.99 7.07
N ARG A 72 -2.62 -2.87 6.42
CA ARG A 72 -1.28 -2.61 5.91
C ARG A 72 -0.70 -1.36 6.55
N LEU A 73 0.43 -1.53 7.23
CA LEU A 73 1.26 -0.41 7.65
C LEU A 73 2.09 0.09 6.47
N THR A 74 2.13 1.40 6.33
CA THR A 74 2.75 2.13 5.21
C THR A 74 3.13 3.53 5.72
N GLY A 75 3.46 4.45 4.83
CA GLY A 75 3.72 5.84 5.19
C GLY A 75 4.22 6.65 4.01
N GLY A 76 5.19 7.51 4.30
CA GLY A 76 6.46 7.48 3.58
C GLY A 76 7.15 6.13 3.78
N GLU A 77 8.25 6.08 4.55
CA GLU A 77 8.90 4.83 4.93
C GLU A 77 8.51 4.44 6.37
N PRO A 78 7.63 3.44 6.57
CA PRO A 78 7.13 3.09 7.90
C PRO A 78 8.22 2.68 8.89
N LEU A 79 9.34 2.11 8.42
CA LEU A 79 10.40 1.64 9.29
C LEU A 79 11.24 2.78 9.90
N LEU A 80 11.02 4.03 9.48
CA LEU A 80 11.55 5.21 10.16
C LEU A 80 10.75 5.59 11.41
N ARG A 81 9.52 5.06 11.57
CA ARG A 81 8.70 5.34 12.74
C ARG A 81 9.20 4.53 13.94
N ARG A 82 9.78 5.22 14.93
CA ARG A 82 10.21 4.60 16.19
C ARG A 82 9.05 3.83 16.82
N GLY A 83 9.30 2.56 17.18
CA GLY A 83 8.32 1.70 17.86
C GLY A 83 7.26 1.10 16.95
N VAL A 84 7.43 1.13 15.62
CA VAL A 84 6.47 0.56 14.66
C VAL A 84 6.23 -0.94 14.87
N ALA A 85 7.25 -1.71 15.28
CA ALA A 85 7.08 -3.13 15.60
C ALA A 85 6.15 -3.35 16.80
N GLY A 86 6.24 -2.49 17.83
CA GLY A 86 5.32 -2.53 18.97
C GLY A 86 3.88 -2.20 18.57
N LEU A 87 3.68 -1.19 17.71
CA LEU A 87 2.37 -0.89 17.14
C LEU A 87 1.83 -2.06 16.31
N ALA A 88 2.69 -2.71 15.50
CA ALA A 88 2.32 -3.89 14.73
C ALA A 88 1.85 -5.04 15.64
N GLY A 89 2.53 -5.28 16.76
CA GLY A 89 2.14 -6.30 17.74
C GLY A 89 0.76 -6.05 18.35
N VAL A 90 0.44 -4.79 18.69
CA VAL A 90 -0.89 -4.42 19.19
C VAL A 90 -1.97 -4.65 18.14
N ILE A 91 -1.70 -4.29 16.87
CA ILE A 91 -2.65 -4.48 15.76
C ILE A 91 -2.82 -5.97 15.44
N ALA A 92 -1.74 -6.74 15.39
CA ALA A 92 -1.77 -8.18 15.10
C ALA A 92 -2.61 -8.97 16.11
N ALA A 93 -2.66 -8.52 17.37
CA ALA A 93 -3.45 -9.14 18.43
C ALA A 93 -4.95 -8.80 18.38
N MET A 94 -5.41 -7.94 17.46
CA MET A 94 -6.81 -7.52 17.41
C MET A 94 -7.72 -8.66 16.94
N PRO A 95 -8.77 -9.02 17.72
CA PRO A 95 -9.72 -10.05 17.30
C PRO A 95 -10.41 -9.69 15.98
N GLY A 96 -10.39 -10.61 15.02
CA GLY A 96 -11.00 -10.43 13.70
C GLY A 96 -10.04 -9.96 12.59
N LEU A 97 -8.83 -9.51 12.94
CA LEU A 97 -7.77 -9.27 11.96
C LEU A 97 -7.23 -10.61 11.45
N GLN A 98 -7.07 -10.73 10.13
CA GLN A 98 -6.60 -11.95 9.47
C GLN A 98 -5.25 -11.77 8.75
N ASP A 99 -4.88 -10.53 8.43
CA ASP A 99 -3.65 -10.24 7.71
C ASP A 99 -3.09 -8.90 8.15
N LEU A 100 -1.84 -8.93 8.63
CA LEU A 100 -1.04 -7.73 8.86
C LEU A 100 0.15 -7.72 7.90
N SER A 101 0.28 -6.64 7.12
CA SER A 101 1.41 -6.48 6.19
C SER A 101 2.07 -5.11 6.29
N VAL A 102 3.31 -5.02 5.83
CA VAL A 102 4.05 -3.75 5.72
C VAL A 102 4.39 -3.47 4.25
N SER A 103 4.24 -2.22 3.82
CA SER A 103 4.84 -1.68 2.59
C SER A 103 6.10 -0.89 2.97
N THR A 104 7.28 -1.25 2.47
CA THR A 104 8.55 -0.59 2.77
C THR A 104 9.43 -0.50 1.53
N ASN A 105 10.34 0.46 1.47
CA ASN A 105 11.40 0.50 0.46
C ASN A 105 12.54 -0.51 0.75
N GLY A 106 12.56 -1.11 1.95
CA GLY A 106 13.48 -2.17 2.32
C GLY A 106 14.82 -1.72 2.90
N THR A 107 15.17 -0.43 2.90
CA THR A 107 16.47 0.07 3.37
C THR A 107 16.74 -0.24 4.85
N GLN A 108 15.66 -0.36 5.65
CA GLN A 108 15.73 -0.59 7.10
C GLN A 108 15.44 -2.05 7.49
N LEU A 109 15.21 -2.95 6.53
CA LEU A 109 14.75 -4.31 6.84
C LEU A 109 15.79 -5.15 7.59
N VAL A 110 17.09 -4.95 7.34
CA VAL A 110 18.15 -5.64 8.10
C VAL A 110 17.97 -5.42 9.61
N ARG A 111 17.54 -4.23 10.01
CA ARG A 111 17.32 -3.89 11.42
C ARG A 111 15.98 -4.40 11.96
N HIS A 112 14.93 -4.39 11.14
CA HIS A 112 13.55 -4.56 11.63
C HIS A 112 12.88 -5.88 11.27
N ALA A 113 13.41 -6.68 10.34
CA ALA A 113 12.73 -7.86 9.84
C ALA A 113 12.35 -8.85 10.95
N GLN A 114 13.30 -9.21 11.81
CA GLN A 114 13.06 -10.15 12.91
C GLN A 114 11.99 -9.63 13.89
N GLU A 115 12.10 -8.37 14.29
CA GLU A 115 11.19 -7.75 15.25
C GLU A 115 9.76 -7.62 14.69
N LEU A 116 9.62 -7.29 13.41
CA LEU A 116 8.33 -7.24 12.73
C LEU A 116 7.69 -8.63 12.62
N ARG A 117 8.47 -9.66 12.30
CA ARG A 117 7.95 -11.03 12.21
C ARG A 117 7.48 -11.50 13.58
N ALA A 118 8.28 -11.27 14.63
CA ALA A 118 7.94 -11.60 16.01
C ALA A 118 6.68 -10.83 16.48
N ALA A 119 6.47 -9.61 15.99
CA ALA A 119 5.27 -8.81 16.24
C ALA A 119 4.01 -9.29 15.48
N GLY A 120 4.08 -10.38 14.71
CA GLY A 120 2.93 -10.93 14.00
C GLY A 120 2.65 -10.29 12.64
N VAL A 121 3.63 -9.61 12.02
CA VAL A 121 3.52 -9.22 10.61
C VAL A 121 3.67 -10.48 9.75
N ASP A 122 2.72 -10.70 8.84
CA ASP A 122 2.69 -11.89 8.00
C ASP A 122 3.47 -11.72 6.71
N ARG A 123 3.35 -10.53 6.08
CA ARG A 123 3.80 -10.32 4.70
C ARG A 123 4.44 -8.96 4.49
N LEU A 124 5.41 -8.93 3.58
CA LEU A 124 6.09 -7.70 3.17
C LEU A 124 5.78 -7.36 1.71
N ASN A 125 5.68 -6.06 1.45
CA ASN A 125 5.56 -5.48 0.13
C ASN A 125 6.72 -4.51 -0.03
N ILE A 126 7.70 -4.88 -0.84
CA ILE A 126 8.96 -4.17 -0.93
C ILE A 126 9.03 -3.47 -2.29
N SER A 127 9.26 -2.16 -2.29
CA SER A 127 9.44 -1.40 -3.53
C SER A 127 10.82 -1.64 -4.12
N LEU A 128 10.88 -2.09 -5.38
CA LEU A 128 12.12 -2.33 -6.11
C LEU A 128 11.85 -2.12 -7.61
N ASP A 129 12.31 -0.98 -8.14
CA ASP A 129 11.97 -0.56 -9.51
C ASP A 129 12.98 -1.04 -10.58
N THR A 130 14.20 -1.40 -10.18
CA THR A 130 15.26 -1.89 -11.08
C THR A 130 16.38 -2.57 -10.27
N LEU A 131 17.17 -3.41 -10.93
CA LEU A 131 18.40 -4.02 -10.40
C LEU A 131 19.67 -3.31 -10.90
N ASP A 132 19.54 -2.26 -11.69
CA ASP A 132 20.65 -1.40 -12.08
C ASP A 132 20.85 -0.31 -11.01
N ALA A 133 22.05 -0.27 -10.41
CA ALA A 133 22.33 0.63 -9.28
C ALA A 133 22.24 2.11 -9.67
N ALA A 134 22.68 2.47 -10.88
CA ALA A 134 22.65 3.85 -11.35
C ALA A 134 21.20 4.31 -11.60
N ALA A 135 20.40 3.50 -12.30
CA ALA A 135 18.98 3.77 -12.51
C ALA A 135 18.21 3.77 -11.19
N PHE A 136 18.51 2.86 -10.26
CA PHE A 136 17.88 2.82 -8.94
C PHE A 136 18.16 4.11 -8.16
N SER A 137 19.40 4.58 -8.16
CA SER A 137 19.79 5.84 -7.51
C SER A 137 19.13 7.06 -8.16
N GLN A 138 19.00 7.07 -9.49
CA GLN A 138 18.27 8.12 -10.21
C GLN A 138 16.79 8.14 -9.85
N ILE A 139 16.14 6.97 -9.79
CA ILE A 139 14.73 6.84 -9.42
C ILE A 139 14.52 7.27 -7.99
N THR A 140 15.26 6.69 -7.04
CA THR A 140 15.02 6.85 -5.59
C THR A 140 15.66 8.11 -5.00
N GLY A 141 16.57 8.75 -5.72
CA GLY A 141 17.34 9.90 -5.25
C GLY A 141 18.44 9.55 -4.25
N ARG A 142 18.76 8.25 -4.07
CA ARG A 142 19.79 7.77 -3.15
C ARG A 142 20.40 6.47 -3.64
N ASP A 143 21.73 6.37 -3.60
CA ASP A 143 22.42 5.11 -3.86
C ASP A 143 22.25 4.16 -2.66
N CYS A 144 21.33 3.20 -2.77
CA CYS A 144 20.98 2.29 -1.69
C CYS A 144 20.45 0.92 -2.14
N LEU A 145 20.67 0.54 -3.41
CA LEU A 145 20.19 -0.74 -3.93
C LEU A 145 20.74 -1.92 -3.11
N GLU A 146 22.03 -1.90 -2.77
CA GLU A 146 22.65 -2.94 -1.95
C GLU A 146 21.97 -3.09 -0.58
N SER A 147 21.59 -1.96 0.05
CA SER A 147 20.86 -1.99 1.33
C SER A 147 19.48 -2.64 1.19
N VAL A 148 18.78 -2.39 0.08
CA VAL A 148 17.48 -3.01 -0.21
C VAL A 148 17.63 -4.51 -0.47
N LEU A 149 18.65 -4.94 -1.23
CA LEU A 149 18.93 -6.35 -1.48
C LEU A 149 19.32 -7.09 -0.19
N ALA A 150 20.15 -6.49 0.67
CA ALA A 150 20.44 -7.02 2.00
C ALA A 150 19.19 -7.10 2.88
N GLY A 151 18.31 -6.10 2.80
CA GLY A 151 17.01 -6.09 3.47
C GLY A 151 16.08 -7.22 3.02
N LEU A 152 16.05 -7.52 1.71
CA LEU A 152 15.31 -8.64 1.13
C LEU A 152 15.82 -9.99 1.64
N ALA A 153 17.15 -10.16 1.73
CA ALA A 153 17.76 -11.35 2.32
C ALA A 153 17.37 -11.50 3.81
N ALA A 154 17.53 -10.44 4.61
CA ALA A 154 17.16 -10.46 6.02
C ALA A 154 15.67 -10.75 6.25
N ALA A 155 14.79 -10.24 5.38
CA ALA A 155 13.37 -10.54 5.41
C ALA A 155 13.08 -12.02 5.11
N LYS A 156 13.78 -12.60 4.13
CA LYS A 156 13.66 -14.03 3.80
C LYS A 156 14.15 -14.90 4.97
N ASP A 157 15.27 -14.54 5.59
CA ASP A 157 15.85 -15.25 6.74
C ASP A 157 14.97 -15.14 7.99
N ALA A 158 14.23 -14.03 8.16
CA ALA A 158 13.21 -13.88 9.20
C ALA A 158 11.95 -14.72 8.94
N GLY A 159 11.84 -15.40 7.80
CA GLY A 159 10.71 -16.28 7.48
C GLY A 159 9.47 -15.56 6.96
N PHE A 160 9.60 -14.37 6.38
CA PHE A 160 8.48 -13.73 5.71
C PHE A 160 8.12 -14.47 4.42
N ALA A 161 6.85 -14.87 4.29
CA ALA A 161 6.32 -15.46 3.06
C ALA A 161 4.80 -15.20 2.92
N PRO A 162 4.33 -14.71 1.75
CA PRO A 162 5.12 -14.25 0.60
C PRO A 162 5.72 -12.86 0.82
N ILE A 163 6.93 -12.65 0.27
CA ILE A 163 7.49 -11.33 -0.01
C ILE A 163 7.06 -10.89 -1.42
N LYS A 164 6.48 -9.69 -1.53
CA LYS A 164 6.00 -9.14 -2.79
C LYS A 164 6.86 -7.95 -3.22
N LEU A 165 7.49 -8.02 -4.38
CA LEU A 165 8.17 -6.90 -4.99
C LEU A 165 7.17 -6.03 -5.74
N ASN A 166 7.24 -4.72 -5.57
CA ASN A 166 6.45 -3.74 -6.30
C ASN A 166 7.37 -2.90 -7.17
N SER A 167 7.11 -2.89 -8.47
CA SER A 167 7.85 -2.08 -9.45
C SER A 167 6.86 -1.19 -10.20
N VAL A 168 7.11 0.12 -10.22
CA VAL A 168 6.35 1.06 -11.04
C VAL A 168 6.96 1.06 -12.45
N VAL A 169 6.16 0.66 -13.44
CA VAL A 169 6.60 0.52 -14.83
C VAL A 169 5.88 1.56 -15.69
N HIS A 170 6.63 2.50 -16.24
CA HIS A 170 6.14 3.56 -17.11
C HIS A 170 6.52 3.30 -18.57
N ALA A 171 5.99 4.08 -19.51
CA ALA A 171 6.18 3.86 -20.95
C ALA A 171 7.65 3.85 -21.40
N ALA A 172 8.50 4.63 -20.74
CA ALA A 172 9.94 4.67 -21.00
C ALA A 172 10.78 3.63 -20.22
N THR A 173 10.17 2.78 -19.39
CA THR A 173 10.90 1.72 -18.67
C THR A 173 11.35 0.65 -19.68
N PRO A 174 12.66 0.35 -19.80
CA PRO A 174 13.13 -0.68 -20.70
C PRO A 174 12.58 -2.05 -20.28
N GLU A 175 12.00 -2.77 -21.23
CA GLU A 175 11.42 -4.08 -20.93
C GLU A 175 12.44 -5.11 -20.44
N ALA A 176 13.69 -5.00 -20.91
CA ALA A 176 14.79 -5.83 -20.43
C ALA A 176 14.99 -5.70 -18.90
N GLU A 177 14.76 -4.51 -18.32
CA GLU A 177 14.84 -4.32 -16.87
C GLU A 177 13.67 -5.00 -16.15
N VAL A 178 12.48 -4.98 -16.72
CA VAL A 178 11.31 -5.69 -16.20
C VAL A 178 11.55 -7.20 -16.22
N ARG A 179 12.16 -7.73 -17.28
CA ARG A 179 12.58 -9.14 -17.36
C ARG A 179 13.59 -9.48 -16.28
N ARG A 180 14.65 -8.68 -16.10
CA ARG A 180 15.66 -8.89 -15.06
C ARG A 180 15.03 -8.98 -13.67
N LEU A 181 14.05 -8.12 -13.37
CA LEU A 181 13.29 -8.18 -12.11
C LEU A 181 12.46 -9.46 -11.98
N LEU A 182 11.83 -9.92 -13.07
CA LEU A 182 11.05 -11.16 -13.07
C LEU A 182 11.95 -12.37 -12.80
N ASP A 183 13.07 -12.47 -13.50
CA ASP A 183 14.04 -13.55 -13.33
C ASP A 183 14.58 -13.58 -11.89
N TYR A 184 14.89 -12.41 -11.33
CA TYR A 184 15.28 -12.28 -9.93
C TYR A 184 14.18 -12.71 -8.95
N ALA A 185 12.93 -12.26 -9.16
CA ALA A 185 11.82 -12.64 -8.30
C ALA A 185 11.58 -14.16 -8.32
N MET A 186 11.64 -14.78 -9.50
CA MET A 186 11.54 -16.23 -9.66
C MET A 186 12.66 -16.96 -8.92
N ALA A 187 13.92 -16.54 -9.10
CA ALA A 187 15.06 -17.14 -8.43
C ALA A 187 14.98 -17.05 -6.90
N GLN A 188 14.38 -15.98 -6.38
CA GLN A 188 14.26 -15.76 -4.93
C GLN A 188 12.99 -16.35 -4.31
N GLY A 189 12.00 -16.76 -5.12
CA GLY A 189 10.67 -17.16 -4.64
C GLY A 189 9.80 -15.98 -4.23
N PHE A 190 10.04 -14.80 -4.78
CA PHE A 190 9.25 -13.59 -4.55
C PHE A 190 8.12 -13.45 -5.56
N VAL A 191 7.10 -12.67 -5.20
CA VAL A 191 6.02 -12.28 -6.12
C VAL A 191 6.32 -10.91 -6.70
N LEU A 192 6.65 -10.81 -7.98
CA LEU A 192 6.81 -9.53 -8.67
C LEU A 192 5.44 -8.96 -9.04
N ARG A 193 5.20 -7.69 -8.72
CA ARG A 193 4.03 -6.94 -9.16
C ARG A 193 4.45 -5.68 -9.90
N LEU A 194 4.04 -5.61 -11.16
CA LEU A 194 4.21 -4.44 -11.99
C LEU A 194 3.01 -3.51 -11.81
N ILE A 195 3.26 -2.22 -11.67
CA ILE A 195 2.24 -1.21 -11.32
C ILE A 195 2.31 -0.07 -12.32
N GLU A 196 1.18 0.31 -12.92
CA GLU A 196 1.14 1.51 -13.76
C GLU A 196 1.32 2.76 -12.90
N PRO A 197 2.07 3.77 -13.38
CA PRO A 197 2.17 5.04 -12.69
C PRO A 197 0.79 5.71 -12.60
N MET A 198 0.45 6.19 -11.41
CA MET A 198 -0.74 7.01 -11.17
C MET A 198 -0.34 8.48 -11.12
N PRO A 199 -1.18 9.41 -11.60
CA PRO A 199 -0.90 10.85 -11.63
C PRO A 199 -1.05 11.51 -10.25
N MET A 200 -0.32 11.01 -9.25
CA MET A 200 -0.36 11.49 -7.86
C MET A 200 0.57 12.69 -7.70
N GLY A 201 0.00 13.89 -7.61
CA GLY A 201 0.75 15.13 -7.55
C GLY A 201 1.60 15.35 -8.81
N SER A 202 2.41 16.42 -8.81
CA SER A 202 3.24 16.78 -9.96
C SER A 202 4.28 15.71 -10.31
N CYS A 203 4.76 14.94 -9.33
CA CYS A 203 5.69 13.83 -9.56
C CYS A 203 5.07 12.71 -10.39
N GLY A 204 3.86 12.26 -10.06
CA GLY A 204 3.20 11.16 -10.76
C GLY A 204 2.70 11.56 -12.14
N GLN A 205 2.27 12.81 -12.32
CA GLN A 205 1.74 13.32 -13.60
C GLN A 205 2.75 13.28 -14.75
N GLY A 206 4.06 13.29 -14.46
CA GLY A 206 5.12 13.23 -15.47
C GLY A 206 5.33 11.85 -16.11
N TYR A 207 4.65 10.80 -15.62
CA TYR A 207 4.88 9.42 -16.06
C TYR A 207 3.71 8.87 -16.86
N ALA A 208 3.92 8.67 -18.16
CA ALA A 208 2.98 7.96 -19.02
C ALA A 208 2.94 6.46 -18.65
N HIS A 209 1.74 5.89 -18.55
CA HIS A 209 1.57 4.46 -18.35
C HIS A 209 1.83 3.67 -19.63
N THR A 210 2.03 2.36 -19.49
CA THR A 210 2.10 1.39 -20.58
C THR A 210 1.09 0.27 -20.30
N ASP A 211 0.70 -0.51 -21.30
CA ASP A 211 -0.24 -1.62 -21.11
C ASP A 211 0.45 -2.81 -20.41
N LEU A 212 0.38 -2.80 -19.08
CA LEU A 212 0.91 -3.90 -18.28
C LEU A 212 0.13 -5.20 -18.45
N ASN A 213 -1.10 -5.19 -18.99
CA ASN A 213 -1.80 -6.44 -19.31
C ASN A 213 -1.07 -7.19 -20.41
N ALA A 214 -0.83 -6.51 -21.53
CA ALA A 214 -0.15 -7.08 -22.68
C ALA A 214 1.28 -7.48 -22.32
N MET A 215 2.02 -6.58 -21.65
CA MET A 215 3.39 -6.87 -21.20
C MET A 215 3.42 -8.07 -20.23
N GLY A 216 2.57 -8.08 -19.21
CA GLY A 216 2.51 -9.16 -18.22
C GLY A 216 2.15 -10.51 -18.83
N ALA A 217 1.19 -10.54 -19.76
CA ALA A 217 0.81 -11.75 -20.48
C ALA A 217 1.95 -12.30 -21.35
N ARG A 218 2.68 -11.42 -22.03
CA ARG A 218 3.82 -11.82 -22.86
C ARG A 218 4.99 -12.34 -22.01
N LEU A 219 5.35 -11.63 -20.95
CA LEU A 219 6.37 -12.07 -19.99
C LEU A 219 6.01 -13.42 -19.35
N ALA A 220 4.74 -13.61 -19.00
CA ALA A 220 4.25 -14.88 -18.47
C ALA A 220 4.38 -16.02 -19.49
N ALA A 221 3.99 -15.80 -20.75
CA ALA A 221 4.10 -16.80 -21.80
C ALA A 221 5.56 -17.22 -22.06
N GLU A 222 6.48 -16.25 -22.09
CA GLU A 222 7.92 -16.49 -22.30
C GLU A 222 8.58 -17.25 -21.12
N THR A 223 7.97 -17.21 -19.94
CA THR A 223 8.48 -17.87 -18.72
C THR A 223 7.67 -19.11 -18.32
N GLY A 224 6.72 -19.54 -19.18
CA GLY A 224 5.87 -20.70 -18.93
C GLY A 224 4.86 -20.52 -17.78
N LEU A 225 4.61 -19.28 -17.34
CA LEU A 225 3.62 -18.99 -16.31
C LEU A 225 2.20 -19.01 -16.90
N VAL A 226 1.28 -19.59 -16.15
CA VAL A 226 -0.14 -19.66 -16.51
C VAL A 226 -0.97 -18.67 -15.69
N PRO A 227 -2.08 -18.13 -16.22
CA PRO A 227 -2.96 -17.26 -15.46
C PRO A 227 -3.43 -17.92 -14.17
N ALA A 228 -3.36 -17.21 -13.06
CA ALA A 228 -3.87 -17.70 -11.79
C ALA A 228 -5.41 -17.64 -11.77
N LEU A 229 -6.05 -18.66 -11.20
CA LEU A 229 -7.47 -18.60 -10.87
C LEU A 229 -7.66 -17.58 -9.75
N ASN A 230 -8.23 -16.42 -10.08
CA ASN A 230 -8.45 -15.38 -9.08
C ASN A 230 -9.54 -15.81 -8.11
N GLY A 231 -9.20 -15.93 -6.81
CA GLY A 231 -10.19 -15.98 -5.73
C GLY A 231 -10.77 -14.58 -5.45
N ALA A 232 -12.00 -14.53 -4.96
CA ALA A 232 -12.57 -13.29 -4.43
C ALA A 232 -11.64 -12.70 -3.35
N GLY A 233 -11.31 -11.40 -3.44
CA GLY A 233 -10.50 -10.70 -2.41
C GLY A 233 -8.97 -10.74 -2.60
N ALA A 234 -8.45 -11.16 -3.75
CA ALA A 234 -7.01 -11.21 -4.07
C ALA A 234 -6.32 -9.83 -4.24
N GLY A 235 -7.08 -8.73 -4.07
CA GLY A 235 -6.61 -7.37 -4.29
C GLY A 235 -6.64 -6.95 -5.77
N PRO A 236 -5.98 -5.84 -6.13
CA PRO A 236 -6.12 -5.23 -7.46
C PRO A 236 -5.35 -5.92 -8.58
N ALA A 237 -4.46 -6.86 -8.25
CA ALA A 237 -3.54 -7.43 -9.22
C ALA A 237 -4.16 -8.63 -9.93
N ARG A 238 -3.87 -8.76 -11.22
CA ARG A 238 -4.09 -10.01 -11.97
C ARG A 238 -2.78 -10.77 -11.97
N TYR A 239 -2.83 -12.06 -11.65
CA TYR A 239 -1.65 -12.85 -11.37
C TYR A 239 -1.44 -13.99 -12.37
N TRP A 240 -0.18 -14.39 -12.50
CA TRP A 240 0.28 -15.62 -13.14
C TRP A 240 1.10 -16.44 -12.15
N THR A 241 1.09 -17.75 -12.31
CA THR A 241 1.71 -18.75 -11.43
C THR A 241 2.40 -19.84 -12.27
N THR A 242 3.22 -20.68 -11.66
CA THR A 242 3.87 -21.84 -12.30
C THR A 242 2.92 -23.01 -12.57
N GLY A 243 1.61 -22.83 -12.34
CA GLY A 243 0.58 -23.87 -12.45
C GLY A 243 0.21 -24.52 -11.11
N HIS A 244 1.09 -24.43 -10.11
CA HIS A 244 0.84 -24.89 -8.75
C HIS A 244 1.39 -23.89 -7.74
N GLY A 245 0.57 -23.47 -6.77
CA GLY A 245 1.02 -22.65 -5.64
C GLY A 245 0.94 -21.14 -5.83
N THR A 246 1.81 -20.42 -5.12
CA THR A 246 1.79 -18.95 -4.95
C THR A 246 2.05 -18.22 -6.28
N PRO A 247 1.34 -17.11 -6.56
CA PRO A 247 1.65 -16.26 -7.70
C PRO A 247 3.12 -15.86 -7.81
N VAL A 248 3.60 -15.70 -9.04
CA VAL A 248 4.97 -15.27 -9.34
C VAL A 248 4.98 -13.86 -9.93
N LEU A 249 4.12 -13.62 -10.92
CA LEU A 249 3.99 -12.33 -11.60
C LEU A 249 2.58 -11.79 -11.38
N GLY A 250 2.46 -10.49 -11.12
CA GLY A 250 1.18 -9.80 -11.08
C GLY A 250 1.26 -8.44 -11.75
N VAL A 251 0.12 -7.96 -12.26
CA VAL A 251 0.01 -6.61 -12.84
C VAL A 251 -1.13 -5.85 -12.18
N ILE A 252 -0.86 -4.60 -11.83
CA ILE A 252 -1.80 -3.66 -11.19
C ILE A 252 -1.97 -2.48 -12.13
N THR A 253 -3.16 -2.34 -12.71
CA THR A 253 -3.42 -1.38 -13.79
C THR A 253 -4.48 -0.34 -13.41
N PRO A 254 -4.17 0.63 -12.52
CA PRO A 254 -5.10 1.68 -12.15
C PRO A 254 -5.47 2.62 -13.31
N MET A 255 -4.69 2.67 -14.39
CA MET A 255 -4.92 3.57 -15.53
C MET A 255 -5.68 2.85 -16.66
N SER A 256 -5.10 1.78 -17.20
CA SER A 256 -5.65 1.12 -18.40
C SER A 256 -6.89 0.28 -18.13
N ARG A 257 -6.94 -0.41 -16.98
CA ARG A 257 -8.05 -1.29 -16.59
C ARG A 257 -8.27 -1.26 -15.08
N HIS A 258 -8.84 -0.15 -14.60
CA HIS A 258 -9.02 0.09 -13.17
C HIS A 258 -9.92 -0.97 -12.49
N PHE A 259 -9.74 -1.14 -11.18
CA PHE A 259 -10.43 -2.15 -10.34
C PHE A 259 -11.39 -1.51 -9.33
N CYS A 260 -11.95 -0.33 -9.63
CA CYS A 260 -12.80 0.42 -8.71
C CYS A 260 -14.06 -0.33 -8.27
N ALA A 261 -14.66 -1.12 -9.16
CA ALA A 261 -15.86 -1.91 -8.88
C ALA A 261 -15.65 -2.98 -7.78
N SER A 262 -14.42 -3.44 -7.59
CA SER A 262 -14.05 -4.39 -6.52
C SER A 262 -13.17 -3.75 -5.45
N CYS A 263 -13.10 -2.42 -5.40
CA CYS A 263 -12.23 -1.71 -4.45
C CYS A 263 -12.78 -1.81 -3.02
N ASN A 264 -12.03 -2.51 -2.17
CA ASN A 264 -12.36 -2.80 -0.78
C ASN A 264 -11.51 -2.00 0.23
N ARG A 265 -10.90 -0.88 -0.23
CA ARG A 265 -9.84 -0.17 0.51
C ARG A 265 -10.19 1.25 0.89
N VAL A 266 -9.73 1.64 2.08
CA VAL A 266 -9.59 3.03 2.54
C VAL A 266 -8.23 3.24 3.20
N ARG A 267 -7.82 4.50 3.39
CA ARG A 267 -6.49 4.88 3.89
C ARG A 267 -6.61 5.83 5.07
N LEU A 268 -5.92 5.54 6.15
CA LEU A 268 -5.75 6.44 7.28
C LEU A 268 -4.39 7.14 7.16
N GLY A 269 -4.42 8.46 7.03
CA GLY A 269 -3.24 9.33 7.05
C GLY A 269 -2.57 9.34 8.43
N VAL A 270 -1.34 9.88 8.49
CA VAL A 270 -0.54 9.95 9.72
C VAL A 270 -1.19 10.81 10.81
N ASP A 271 -2.00 11.78 10.41
CA ASP A 271 -2.79 12.69 11.24
C ASP A 271 -4.17 12.12 11.62
N GLY A 272 -4.52 10.94 11.11
CA GLY A 272 -5.84 10.33 11.27
C GLY A 272 -6.89 10.80 10.27
N THR A 273 -6.50 11.47 9.18
CA THR A 273 -7.43 11.75 8.08
C THR A 273 -7.75 10.46 7.31
N LEU A 274 -9.03 10.10 7.21
CA LEU A 274 -9.49 8.96 6.43
C LEU A 274 -9.73 9.39 4.99
N TYR A 275 -8.90 8.91 4.07
CA TYR A 275 -9.07 9.06 2.63
C TYR A 275 -9.90 7.90 2.06
N LEU A 276 -10.99 8.26 1.39
CA LEU A 276 -11.95 7.31 0.84
C LEU A 276 -11.47 6.72 -0.50
N CYS A 277 -10.69 7.49 -1.26
CA CYS A 277 -10.12 7.09 -2.54
C CYS A 277 -8.74 7.70 -2.68
N LEU A 278 -7.86 7.02 -3.43
CA LEU A 278 -6.55 7.57 -3.76
C LEU A 278 -6.67 8.73 -4.78
N GLY A 279 -7.58 8.58 -5.74
CA GLY A 279 -7.80 9.53 -6.84
C GLY A 279 -9.02 10.43 -6.68
N GLN A 280 -9.43 10.73 -5.45
CA GLN A 280 -10.43 11.75 -5.12
C GLN A 280 -10.07 12.42 -3.79
N GLU A 281 -10.48 13.67 -3.58
CA GLU A 281 -10.07 14.48 -2.41
C GLU A 281 -10.95 14.31 -1.17
N ASP A 282 -12.13 13.69 -1.28
CA ASP A 282 -13.05 13.52 -0.16
C ASP A 282 -12.44 12.70 0.99
N GLN A 283 -12.59 13.23 2.20
CA GLN A 283 -11.91 12.72 3.39
C GLN A 283 -12.71 12.96 4.67
N VAL A 284 -12.43 12.18 5.71
CA VAL A 284 -13.03 12.32 7.06
C VAL A 284 -11.93 12.59 8.09
N PRO A 285 -11.99 13.68 8.88
CA PRO A 285 -10.91 14.08 9.77
C PRO A 285 -10.96 13.33 11.13
N LEU A 286 -10.85 11.99 11.11
CA LEU A 286 -11.04 11.15 12.32
C LEU A 286 -10.05 11.50 13.44
N GLY A 287 -8.79 11.80 13.12
CA GLY A 287 -7.81 12.20 14.13
C GLY A 287 -8.18 13.49 14.85
N ARG A 288 -8.74 14.47 14.13
CA ARG A 288 -9.26 15.71 14.72
C ARG A 288 -10.47 15.44 15.62
N LEU A 289 -11.40 14.60 15.16
CA LEU A 289 -12.58 14.22 15.96
C LEU A 289 -12.16 13.49 17.25
N LEU A 290 -11.23 12.55 17.13
CA LEU A 290 -10.67 11.80 18.27
C LEU A 290 -10.07 12.75 19.31
N ARG A 291 -9.27 13.73 18.88
CA ARG A 291 -8.64 14.72 19.77
C ARG A 291 -9.61 15.76 20.33
N ALA A 292 -10.74 15.98 19.68
CA ALA A 292 -11.84 16.78 20.19
C ALA A 292 -12.69 16.05 21.26
N GLY A 293 -12.34 14.80 21.60
CA GLY A 293 -13.03 14.03 22.62
C GLY A 293 -14.17 13.16 22.10
N ALA A 294 -14.24 12.92 20.78
CA ALA A 294 -15.26 12.05 20.21
C ALA A 294 -15.21 10.63 20.83
N SER A 295 -16.39 10.14 21.21
CA SER A 295 -16.62 8.77 21.63
C SER A 295 -16.41 7.78 20.48
N ASP A 296 -16.27 6.50 20.80
CA ASP A 296 -16.17 5.46 19.78
C ASP A 296 -17.43 5.39 18.90
N ALA A 297 -18.61 5.63 19.47
CA ALA A 297 -19.86 5.67 18.71
C ALA A 297 -19.88 6.81 17.67
N GLU A 298 -19.40 8.00 18.04
CA GLU A 298 -19.30 9.14 17.12
C GLU A 298 -18.27 8.91 16.02
N LEU A 299 -17.12 8.31 16.36
CA LEU A 299 -16.10 7.94 15.38
C LEU A 299 -16.61 6.86 14.42
N VAL A 300 -17.33 5.85 14.91
CA VAL A 300 -17.97 4.82 14.08
C VAL A 300 -19.00 5.44 13.14
N ALA A 301 -19.84 6.36 13.63
CA ALA A 301 -20.80 7.07 12.80
C ALA A 301 -20.10 7.87 11.68
N ALA A 302 -19.03 8.59 11.99
CA ALA A 302 -18.23 9.32 11.01
C ALA A 302 -17.56 8.40 9.98
N ILE A 303 -17.04 7.24 10.42
CA ILE A 303 -16.48 6.22 9.51
C ILE A 303 -17.57 5.73 8.56
N ARG A 304 -18.74 5.33 9.07
CA ARG A 304 -19.84 4.83 8.25
C ARG A 304 -20.33 5.86 7.24
N ALA A 305 -20.49 7.12 7.66
CA ALA A 305 -20.86 8.21 6.76
C ALA A 305 -19.80 8.41 5.65
N GLY A 306 -18.51 8.38 6.00
CA GLY A 306 -17.42 8.44 5.04
C GLY A 306 -17.44 7.27 4.04
N ILE A 307 -17.62 6.03 4.52
CA ILE A 307 -17.72 4.87 3.65
C ILE A 307 -18.93 4.97 2.71
N ALA A 308 -20.08 5.44 3.19
CA ALA A 308 -21.25 5.66 2.35
C ALA A 308 -20.99 6.69 1.24
N ALA A 309 -20.18 7.72 1.53
CA ALA A 309 -19.75 8.75 0.57
C ALA A 309 -18.57 8.31 -0.33
N LYS A 310 -18.05 7.08 -0.18
CA LYS A 310 -16.93 6.59 -0.98
C LYS A 310 -17.32 6.60 -2.47
N PRO A 311 -16.55 7.28 -3.34
CA PRO A 311 -16.91 7.45 -4.75
C PRO A 311 -16.87 6.12 -5.52
N GLU A 312 -17.68 6.02 -6.58
CA GLU A 312 -17.73 4.82 -7.44
C GLU A 312 -16.35 4.47 -8.00
N ARG A 313 -15.65 5.49 -8.52
CA ARG A 313 -14.35 5.36 -9.19
C ARG A 313 -13.49 6.61 -9.02
N HIS A 314 -12.20 6.47 -9.31
CA HIS A 314 -11.30 7.61 -9.45
C HIS A 314 -11.41 8.22 -10.84
N ASP A 315 -10.93 9.46 -10.99
CA ASP A 315 -10.93 10.19 -12.26
C ASP A 315 -9.52 10.38 -12.84
N PHE A 316 -8.54 9.51 -12.52
CA PHE A 316 -7.14 9.67 -12.94
C PHE A 316 -6.92 9.97 -14.43
N VAL A 317 -7.76 9.44 -15.33
CA VAL A 317 -7.66 9.69 -16.77
C VAL A 317 -8.35 10.99 -17.16
N ALA A 318 -9.53 11.26 -16.60
CA ALA A 318 -10.37 12.38 -17.01
C ALA A 318 -9.96 13.71 -16.35
N ARG A 319 -9.40 13.66 -15.14
CA ARG A 319 -9.03 14.82 -14.31
C ARG A 319 -7.74 14.55 -13.50
N PRO A 320 -6.60 14.26 -14.16
CA PRO A 320 -5.32 13.96 -13.49
C PRO A 320 -4.82 15.10 -12.59
N GLU A 321 -5.17 16.35 -12.91
CA GLU A 321 -4.78 17.58 -12.20
C GLU A 321 -5.50 17.76 -10.86
N ARG A 322 -6.65 17.09 -10.66
CA ARG A 322 -7.44 17.21 -9.43
C ARG A 322 -6.68 16.71 -8.20
N ILE A 323 -5.73 15.79 -8.40
CA ILE A 323 -5.00 15.13 -7.32
C ILE A 323 -3.67 15.85 -7.09
N VAL A 324 -3.68 16.76 -6.13
CA VAL A 324 -2.52 17.56 -5.74
C VAL A 324 -1.60 16.82 -4.77
N ARG A 325 -2.11 15.80 -4.09
CA ARG A 325 -1.40 15.06 -3.04
C ARG A 325 -0.35 14.11 -3.61
N PHE A 326 0.78 14.03 -2.93
CA PHE A 326 1.85 13.10 -3.27
C PHE A 326 1.58 11.69 -2.75
N MET A 327 2.13 10.68 -3.43
CA MET A 327 1.92 9.27 -3.07
C MET A 327 2.37 8.97 -1.63
N ALA A 328 3.50 9.51 -1.19
CA ALA A 328 4.03 9.32 0.17
C ALA A 328 3.09 9.87 1.27
N GLN A 329 2.24 10.86 0.96
CA GLN A 329 1.30 11.42 1.94
C GLN A 329 0.06 10.55 2.15
N THR A 330 -0.24 9.67 1.19
CA THR A 330 -1.45 8.85 1.18
C THR A 330 -1.19 7.37 1.45
N GLY A 331 0.02 7.03 1.93
CA GLY A 331 0.34 5.68 2.39
C GLY A 331 0.47 4.65 1.25
N GLY A 332 1.29 4.96 0.23
CA GLY A 332 1.88 4.01 -0.74
C GLY A 332 1.12 2.73 -1.05
#